data_AF-A0A243S769-F1
#
_entry.id   AF-A0A243S769-F1
#
_cell.length_a   1.000
_cell.length_b   1.000
_cell.length_c   1.000
_cell.angle_alpha   90.00
_cell.angle_beta   90.00
_cell.angle_gamma   90.00
#
_symmetry.space_group_name_H-M   'P 1'
#
loop_
_entity.id
_entity.type
_entity.pdbx_description
1 polymer ?
#
loop_
_entity_poly.entity_id
_entity_poly.type
_entity_poly.pdbx_seq_one_letter_code
_entity_poly.pdbx_strand_id
1 'polypeptide(L)'
;MEWIRRTYDVPARHGMRIEYDGKPATISGAGGGYLRFRIDGEKRRTVGHPCYRIVYPAVPEPVRPRGWCKHCMQDRAMTADGVMGRHHWSGRNYSAYGSKRWSEPCPGSGKPPWKPVRNLTHPGEQRTEASR
;
A
#
# COMPACT_ATOMS: atom_id res chain seq x y z
N MET A 1 -4.05 -2.14 -4.00
CA MET A 1 -3.21 -2.41 -2.80
C MET A 1 -3.13 -1.22 -1.85
N GLU A 2 -3.57 -0.04 -2.28
CA GLU A 2 -3.62 1.16 -1.45
C GLU A 2 -4.35 0.96 -0.12
N TRP A 3 -5.55 0.38 -0.14
CA TRP A 3 -6.32 0.09 1.08
C TRP A 3 -5.53 -0.74 2.11
N ILE A 4 -4.86 -1.82 1.67
CA ILE A 4 -4.04 -2.68 2.56
C ILE A 4 -2.93 -1.88 3.23
N ARG A 5 -2.19 -1.06 2.46
CA ARG A 5 -1.12 -0.21 3.00
C ARG A 5 -1.66 0.82 4.00
N ARG A 6 -2.86 1.34 3.74
CA ARG A 6 -3.52 2.32 4.62
C ARG A 6 -4.00 1.70 5.92
N THR A 7 -4.60 0.52 5.84
CA THR A 7 -5.27 -0.16 6.95
C THR A 7 -4.29 -0.90 7.85
N TYR A 8 -3.30 -1.58 7.28
CA TYR A 8 -2.40 -2.47 8.03
C TYR A 8 -0.97 -1.93 8.18
N ASP A 9 -0.69 -0.73 7.67
CA ASP A 9 0.65 -0.10 7.74
C ASP A 9 1.80 -0.96 7.20
N VAL A 10 1.49 -1.84 6.24
CA VAL A 10 2.49 -2.68 5.59
C VAL A 10 3.06 -2.00 4.33
N PRO A 11 4.32 -2.25 3.96
CA PRO A 11 4.95 -1.64 2.79
C PRO A 11 4.56 -2.36 1.48
N ALA A 12 3.49 -3.16 1.48
CA ALA A 12 3.10 -4.04 0.39
C ALA A 12 2.92 -3.31 -0.95
N ARG A 13 3.70 -3.73 -1.97
CA ARG A 13 3.64 -3.18 -3.34
C ARG A 13 3.53 -4.31 -4.36
N HIS A 14 2.92 -4.02 -5.50
CA HIS A 14 2.93 -4.96 -6.63
C HIS A 14 4.37 -5.22 -7.09
N GLY A 15 4.73 -6.48 -7.33
CA GLY A 15 6.08 -6.90 -7.69
C GLY A 15 7.07 -6.98 -6.52
N MET A 16 6.67 -6.60 -5.30
CA MET A 16 7.54 -6.67 -4.14
C MET A 16 7.85 -8.12 -3.77
N ARG A 17 9.13 -8.35 -3.47
CA ARG A 17 9.62 -9.60 -2.89
C ARG A 17 9.31 -9.62 -1.40
N ILE A 18 8.77 -10.74 -0.94
CA ILE A 18 8.45 -11.01 0.46
C ILE A 18 8.87 -12.43 0.80
N GLU A 19 8.95 -12.74 2.07
CA GLU A 19 9.04 -14.12 2.55
C GLU A 19 7.68 -14.53 3.12
N TYR A 20 7.15 -15.66 2.69
CA TYR A 20 5.94 -16.26 3.23
C TYR A 20 6.26 -17.65 3.77
N ASP A 21 6.11 -17.84 5.08
CA ASP A 21 6.40 -19.11 5.77
C ASP A 21 7.81 -19.66 5.44
N GLY A 22 8.82 -18.78 5.49
CA GLY A 22 10.22 -19.11 5.15
C GLY A 22 10.50 -19.27 3.65
N LYS A 23 9.50 -19.10 2.78
CA LYS A 23 9.66 -19.25 1.33
C LYS A 23 9.64 -17.91 0.60
N PRO A 24 10.56 -17.68 -0.34
CA PRO A 24 10.54 -16.48 -1.16
C PRO A 24 9.26 -16.41 -2.00
N ALA A 25 8.62 -15.25 -2.01
CA ALA A 25 7.40 -15.00 -2.77
C ALA A 25 7.36 -13.59 -3.36
N THR A 26 6.55 -13.41 -4.40
CA THR A 26 6.35 -12.13 -5.08
C THR A 26 4.89 -11.70 -4.98
N ILE A 27 4.64 -10.49 -4.50
CA ILE A 27 3.30 -9.91 -4.47
C ILE A 27 2.84 -9.63 -5.91
N SER A 28 1.73 -10.24 -6.30
CA SER A 28 1.11 -10.10 -7.63
C SER A 28 -0.12 -9.21 -7.63
N GLY A 29 -0.66 -8.87 -6.45
CA GLY A 29 -1.84 -8.02 -6.35
C GLY A 29 -2.50 -8.09 -5.00
N ALA A 30 -3.72 -7.56 -4.93
CA ALA A 30 -4.56 -7.58 -3.74
C ALA A 30 -6.01 -7.86 -4.13
N GLY A 31 -6.76 -8.49 -3.23
CA GLY A 31 -8.21 -8.68 -3.35
C GLY A 31 -8.86 -8.47 -1.99
N GLY A 32 -9.68 -7.42 -1.86
CA GLY A 32 -10.20 -7.00 -0.56
C GLY A 32 -9.06 -6.68 0.43
N GLY A 33 -9.16 -7.23 1.64
CA GLY A 33 -8.14 -7.10 2.69
C GLY A 33 -6.94 -8.06 2.55
N TYR A 34 -6.87 -8.87 1.51
CA TYR A 34 -5.84 -9.92 1.36
C TYR A 34 -4.84 -9.61 0.24
N LEU A 35 -3.59 -10.02 0.44
CA LEU A 35 -2.56 -10.01 -0.59
C LEU A 35 -2.66 -11.26 -1.45
N ARG A 36 -2.39 -11.09 -2.74
CA ARG A 36 -2.20 -12.18 -3.70
C ARG A 36 -0.72 -12.21 -4.04
N PHE A 37 -0.05 -13.31 -3.75
CA PHE A 37 1.38 -13.48 -4.04
C PHE A 37 1.64 -14.84 -4.67
N ARG A 38 2.80 -14.99 -5.28
CA ARG A 38 3.27 -16.24 -5.87
C ARG A 38 4.52 -16.67 -5.14
N ILE A 39 4.48 -17.85 -4.53
CA ILE A 39 5.65 -18.48 -3.93
C ILE A 39 6.53 -19.02 -5.04
N ASP A 40 7.84 -18.81 -4.94
CA ASP A 40 8.79 -19.29 -5.95
C ASP A 40 8.75 -20.82 -6.02
N GLY A 41 8.77 -21.35 -7.24
CA GLY A 41 8.58 -22.79 -7.49
C GLY A 41 7.12 -23.26 -7.51
N GLU A 42 6.17 -22.46 -7.02
CA GLU A 42 4.75 -22.82 -7.08
C GLU A 42 4.08 -22.35 -8.39
N LYS A 43 3.20 -23.19 -8.94
CA LYS A 43 2.41 -22.87 -10.14
C LYS A 43 1.23 -21.96 -9.83
N ARG A 44 0.68 -22.05 -8.62
CA ARG A 44 -0.54 -21.33 -8.21
C ARG A 44 -0.21 -20.05 -7.45
N ARG A 45 -1.15 -19.12 -7.48
CA ARG A 45 -1.10 -17.91 -6.64
C ARG A 45 -1.72 -18.23 -5.30
N THR A 46 -1.11 -17.73 -4.24
CA THR A 46 -1.54 -17.86 -2.86
C THR A 46 -2.17 -16.54 -2.42
N VAL A 47 -3.16 -16.65 -1.53
CA VAL A 47 -3.83 -15.51 -0.90
C VAL A 47 -3.54 -15.55 0.59
N GLY A 48 -3.10 -14.44 1.17
CA GLY A 48 -2.74 -14.37 2.58
C GLY A 48 -3.05 -13.02 3.20
N HIS A 49 -3.26 -13.01 4.52
CA HIS A 49 -3.48 -11.78 5.27
C HIS A 49 -2.17 -10.97 5.32
N PRO A 50 -2.20 -9.63 5.13
CA PRO A 50 -0.97 -8.85 4.97
C PRO A 50 -0.01 -8.89 6.16
N CYS A 51 -0.52 -9.17 7.36
CA CYS A 51 0.27 -9.25 8.59
C CYS A 51 0.58 -10.69 9.05
N TYR A 52 0.08 -11.71 8.35
CA TYR A 52 0.17 -13.10 8.81
C TYR A 52 1.24 -13.88 8.05
N ARG A 53 2.29 -14.35 8.75
CA ARG A 53 3.40 -15.15 8.20
C ARG A 53 4.10 -14.54 6.98
N ILE A 54 4.01 -13.22 6.82
CA ILE A 54 4.70 -12.47 5.76
C ILE A 54 5.78 -11.62 6.41
N VAL A 55 7.02 -11.80 5.97
CA VAL A 55 8.12 -10.90 6.29
C VAL A 55 8.33 -9.98 5.09
N TYR A 56 8.19 -8.68 5.33
CA TYR A 56 8.52 -7.66 4.34
C TYR A 56 10.00 -7.29 4.45
N PRO A 57 10.72 -7.15 3.33
CA PRO A 57 12.08 -6.64 3.37
C PRO A 57 12.09 -5.21 3.88
N ALA A 58 13.22 -4.79 4.46
CA ALA A 58 13.46 -3.38 4.77
C ALA A 58 13.34 -2.57 3.48
N VAL A 59 12.35 -1.68 3.42
CA VAL A 59 12.18 -0.78 2.29
C VAL A 59 12.76 0.57 2.73
N PRO A 60 13.78 1.09 2.02
CA PRO A 60 14.32 2.40 2.36
C PRO A 60 13.21 3.44 2.32
N GLU A 61 13.28 4.43 3.22
CA GLU A 61 12.36 5.54 3.15
C GLU A 61 12.50 6.25 1.80
N PRO A 62 11.38 6.63 1.16
CA PRO A 62 11.45 7.31 -0.12
C PRO A 62 12.13 8.67 0.09
N VAL A 63 13.01 9.06 -0.84
CA VAL A 63 13.70 10.36 -0.84
C VAL A 63 12.75 11.53 -0.62
N ARG A 64 11.51 11.41 -1.11
CA ARG A 64 10.41 12.30 -0.76
C ARG A 64 9.47 11.61 0.22
N PRO A 65 9.24 12.17 1.42
CA PRO A 65 8.27 11.61 2.35
C PRO A 65 6.91 11.49 1.67
N ARG A 66 6.13 10.49 2.06
CA ARG A 66 4.79 10.26 1.52
C ARG A 66 3.78 10.22 2.63
N GLY A 67 2.54 10.57 2.30
CA GLY A 67 1.45 10.64 3.26
C GLY A 67 0.11 10.37 2.62
N TRP A 68 -0.87 10.06 3.45
CA TRP A 68 -2.25 9.85 3.03
C TRP A 68 -3.02 11.17 3.01
N CYS A 69 -3.58 11.51 1.84
CA CYS A 69 -4.40 12.71 1.69
C CYS A 69 -5.84 12.48 2.16
N LYS A 70 -6.34 13.34 3.06
CA LYS A 70 -7.72 13.25 3.57
C LYS A 70 -8.82 13.42 2.54
N HIS A 71 -8.55 14.20 1.49
CA HIS A 71 -9.53 14.48 0.44
C HIS A 71 -9.60 13.37 -0.61
N CYS A 72 -8.49 13.10 -1.31
CA CYS A 72 -8.49 12.09 -2.37
C CYS A 72 -8.28 10.64 -1.88
N MET A 73 -8.03 10.44 -0.58
CA MET A 73 -7.78 9.14 0.06
C MET A 73 -6.59 8.32 -0.45
N GLN A 74 -5.76 8.91 -1.32
CA GLN A 74 -4.60 8.28 -1.94
C GLN A 74 -3.28 8.64 -1.23
N ASP A 75 -2.26 7.82 -1.45
CA ASP A 75 -0.90 8.10 -1.01
C ASP A 75 -0.24 9.13 -1.94
N ARG A 76 0.23 10.24 -1.39
CA ARG A 76 0.80 11.37 -2.16
C ARG A 76 2.18 11.71 -1.66
N ALA A 77 3.00 12.23 -2.57
CA ALA A 77 4.28 12.79 -2.22
C ALA A 77 4.07 14.05 -1.37
N MET A 78 4.87 14.17 -0.32
CA MET A 78 4.93 15.33 0.54
C MET A 78 6.10 16.22 0.10
N THR A 79 6.00 17.48 0.50
CA THR A 79 7.06 18.48 0.42
C THR A 79 8.03 18.32 1.60
N ALA A 80 9.16 19.02 1.55
CA ALA A 80 10.10 19.06 2.67
C ALA A 80 9.46 19.65 3.95
N ASP A 81 8.50 20.56 3.79
CA ASP A 81 7.77 21.22 4.88
C ASP A 81 6.72 20.32 5.55
N GLY A 82 6.64 19.04 5.19
CA GLY A 82 5.71 18.09 5.81
C GLY A 82 4.26 18.23 5.36
N VAL A 83 3.99 18.94 4.26
CA VAL A 83 2.63 19.06 3.66
C VAL A 83 2.52 18.31 2.33
N MET A 84 1.29 17.99 1.93
CA MET A 84 1.00 17.39 0.62
C MET A 84 1.53 18.24 -0.52
N GLY A 85 2.28 17.63 -1.44
CA GLY A 85 2.60 18.25 -2.71
C GLY A 85 1.34 18.54 -3.53
N ARG A 86 1.49 19.42 -4.54
CA ARG A 86 0.41 19.69 -5.50
C ARG A 86 0.02 18.40 -6.20
N HIS A 87 -1.25 18.03 -6.10
CA HIS A 87 -1.79 16.86 -6.76
C HIS A 87 -3.24 17.08 -7.15
N HIS A 88 -3.69 16.32 -8.14
CA HIS A 88 -5.08 16.31 -8.57
C HIS A 88 -5.83 15.15 -7.94
N TRP A 89 -7.14 15.31 -7.87
CA TRP A 89 -8.07 14.20 -7.66
C TRP A 89 -8.97 14.10 -8.87
N SER A 90 -9.49 12.90 -9.12
CA SER A 90 -10.24 12.61 -10.33
C SER A 90 -11.33 11.62 -10.03
N GLY A 91 -12.46 11.79 -10.72
CA GLY A 91 -13.57 10.87 -10.65
C GLY A 91 -14.15 10.59 -12.03
N ARG A 92 -15.23 9.83 -12.03
CA ARG A 92 -16.00 9.51 -13.22
C ARG A 92 -17.47 9.67 -12.89
N ASN A 93 -18.15 10.49 -13.69
CA ASN A 93 -19.58 10.64 -13.63
C ASN A 93 -20.19 9.72 -14.68
N TYR A 94 -21.27 9.02 -14.32
CA TYR A 94 -21.99 8.13 -15.21
C TYR A 94 -23.35 8.74 -15.53
N SER A 95 -23.75 8.73 -16.79
CA SER A 95 -25.08 9.13 -17.25
C SER A 95 -25.61 8.13 -18.28
N ALA A 96 -26.88 8.29 -18.68
CA ALA A 96 -27.50 7.48 -19.73
C ALA A 96 -26.74 7.54 -21.07
N TYR A 97 -25.94 8.58 -21.30
CA TYR A 97 -25.22 8.82 -22.56
C TYR A 97 -23.71 8.54 -22.46
N GLY A 98 -23.25 7.90 -21.39
CA GLY A 98 -21.87 7.45 -21.23
C GLY A 98 -21.21 7.90 -19.93
N SER A 99 -19.88 7.87 -19.91
CA SER A 99 -19.10 8.24 -18.72
C SER A 99 -18.16 9.40 -19.02
N LYS A 100 -18.16 10.44 -18.18
CA LYS A 100 -17.24 11.58 -18.29
C LYS A 100 -16.23 11.53 -17.14
N ARG A 101 -14.94 11.48 -17.46
CA ARG A 101 -13.85 11.61 -16.48
C ARG A 101 -13.63 13.09 -16.19
N TRP A 102 -13.42 13.43 -14.93
CA TRP A 102 -13.02 14.77 -14.50
C TRP A 102 -11.75 14.69 -13.65
N SER A 103 -11.00 15.79 -13.62
CA SER A 103 -9.82 15.93 -12.77
C SER A 103 -9.61 17.39 -12.39
N GLU A 104 -9.39 17.65 -11.11
CA GLU A 104 -9.24 18.99 -10.55
C GLU A 104 -8.14 19.01 -9.49
N PRO A 105 -7.58 20.19 -9.15
CA PRO A 105 -6.65 20.32 -8.04
C PRO A 105 -7.27 19.78 -6.75
N CYS A 106 -6.56 18.90 -6.05
CA CYS A 106 -7.06 18.32 -4.81
C CYS A 106 -7.03 19.38 -3.70
N PRO A 107 -8.15 19.58 -2.95
CA PRO A 107 -8.19 20.48 -1.78
C PRO A 107 -7.26 20.08 -0.64
N GLY A 108 -6.67 18.88 -0.71
CA GLY A 108 -5.64 18.40 0.20
C GLY A 108 -4.22 18.84 -0.15
N SER A 109 -4.00 19.43 -1.32
CA SER A 109 -2.69 20.01 -1.66
C SER A 109 -2.31 21.11 -0.66
N GLY A 110 -1.07 21.12 -0.21
CA GLY A 110 -0.58 22.07 0.81
C GLY A 110 -1.08 21.82 2.23
N LYS A 111 -1.85 20.75 2.48
CA LYS A 111 -2.33 20.37 3.82
C LYS A 111 -1.48 19.24 4.41
N PRO A 112 -1.39 19.09 5.74
CA PRO A 112 -0.72 17.95 6.34
C PRO A 112 -1.42 16.63 5.96
N PRO A 113 -0.67 15.50 5.88
CA PRO A 113 -1.27 14.18 5.76
C PRO A 113 -2.17 13.87 6.96
N TRP A 114 -3.23 13.09 6.78
CA TRP A 114 -3.90 12.51 7.95
C TRP A 114 -3.00 11.46 8.62
N LYS A 115 -2.12 10.81 7.85
CA LYS A 115 -1.17 9.78 8.31
C LYS A 115 0.04 9.75 7.40
N PRO A 116 1.27 9.87 7.93
CA PRO A 116 2.48 9.67 7.14
C PRO A 116 2.57 8.21 6.70
N VAL A 117 3.02 7.98 5.47
CA VAL A 117 3.37 6.64 4.98
C VAL A 117 4.78 6.37 5.45
N ARG A 118 4.92 5.50 6.45
CA ARG A 118 6.22 4.97 6.83
C ARG A 118 6.42 3.64 6.11
N ASN A 119 7.58 3.45 5.48
CA ASN A 119 7.96 2.19 4.86
C ASN A 119 8.45 1.18 5.94
N LEU A 120 7.76 1.11 7.08
CA LEU A 120 8.16 0.22 8.17
C LEU A 120 7.99 -1.24 7.72
N THR A 121 8.95 -2.08 8.07
CA THR A 121 8.78 -3.53 8.03
C THR A 121 7.73 -3.91 9.07
N HIS A 122 6.59 -4.42 8.65
CA HIS A 122 5.76 -5.18 9.58
C HIS A 122 6.45 -6.54 9.75
N PRO A 123 6.85 -6.96 10.96
CA PRO A 123 7.64 -8.17 11.15
C PRO A 123 6.88 -9.48 10.82
N GLY A 124 5.67 -9.38 10.26
CA GLY A 124 4.66 -10.43 10.36
C GLY A 124 4.37 -10.74 11.83
N GLU A 125 3.30 -11.49 12.08
CA GLU A 125 3.20 -12.21 13.35
C GLU A 125 4.35 -13.24 13.38
N GLN A 126 5.49 -12.84 13.94
CA GLN A 126 6.55 -13.78 14.30
C GLN A 126 5.91 -14.74 15.30
N ARG A 127 5.66 -15.99 14.92
CA ARG A 127 5.47 -17.04 15.92
C ARG A 127 6.71 -16.97 16.80
N THR A 128 6.57 -16.50 18.03
CA THR A 128 7.53 -16.83 19.06
C THR A 128 7.62 -18.35 19.06
N GLU A 129 8.78 -18.88 18.68
CA GLU A 129 9.13 -20.27 18.92
C GLU A 129 9.19 -20.48 20.44
N ALA A 130 8.02 -20.72 21.05
CA ALA A 130 7.85 -21.22 22.40
C ALA A 130 6.46 -21.87 22.42
N SER A 131 6.28 -23.16 22.71
CA SER A 131 7.08 -24.05 23.54
C SER A 131 7.13 -25.45 22.91
N ARG A 132 8.28 -26.10 23.06
CA ARG A 132 8.38 -27.57 23.13
C ARG A 132 7.42 -28.13 24.18
#